data_AF-A0A959LE01-F1
#
_entry.id   AF-A0A959LE01-F1
#
_cell.length_a   1.000
_cell.length_b   1.000
_cell.length_c   1.000
_cell.angle_alpha   90.00
_cell.angle_beta   90.00
_cell.angle_gamma   90.00
#
_symmetry.space_group_name_H-M   'P 1'
#
loop_
_entity.id
_entity.type
_entity.pdbx_description
1 polymer ?
#
loop_
_entity_poly.entity_id
_entity_poly.type
_entity_poly.pdbx_seq_one_letter_code
_entity_poly.pdbx_strand_id
1 'polypeptide(L)'
;MTKWLDPPSLKPVRIAAIALSSLSLGMLFYEWITDTLSFGVLLTLPTFVISSIIAMIVPSSKKARSLPFTLSGASIWVVCMILSVSLTFSYVYIRDLPPVLFTVEYAWDKEIEIDFRENHTFKAIYRDLVNSSIFYGSYSLEDSMIILRDDLFFGISEIKDTLFIMDEGVAFQLDPPVHGISHGMMTYKE
;
A
#
# COMPACT_ATOMS: atom_id res chain seq x y z
N MET A 1 -24.98 17.82 -51.73
CA MET A 1 -23.67 18.40 -51.38
C MET A 1 -23.49 18.27 -49.87
N THR A 2 -23.06 17.10 -49.40
CA THR A 2 -22.93 16.78 -47.96
C THR A 2 -21.54 17.19 -47.48
N LYS A 3 -21.46 18.25 -46.68
CA LYS A 3 -20.25 18.65 -45.97
C LYS A 3 -19.88 17.54 -44.99
N TRP A 4 -18.81 16.80 -45.29
CA TRP A 4 -18.15 15.93 -44.34
C TRP A 4 -17.56 16.81 -43.22
N LEU A 5 -18.02 16.61 -41.99
CA LEU A 5 -17.42 17.20 -40.80
C LEU A 5 -16.03 16.58 -40.64
N ASP A 6 -14.99 17.41 -40.68
CA ASP A 6 -13.62 16.99 -40.38
C ASP A 6 -13.57 16.34 -38.98
N PRO A 7 -12.84 15.21 -38.82
CA PRO A 7 -12.74 14.54 -37.53
C PRO A 7 -12.06 15.46 -36.49
N PRO A 8 -12.53 15.50 -35.23
CA PRO A 8 -11.95 16.36 -34.21
C PRO A 8 -10.47 16.01 -33.99
N SER A 9 -9.63 17.03 -33.85
CA SER A 9 -8.18 16.85 -33.77
C SER A 9 -7.82 15.95 -32.56
N LEU A 10 -7.14 14.83 -32.82
CA LEU A 10 -6.71 13.84 -31.83
C LEU A 10 -5.53 14.32 -30.94
N LYS A 11 -4.99 15.51 -31.19
CA LYS A 11 -3.82 16.08 -30.51
C LYS A 11 -4.03 16.32 -29.00
N PRO A 12 -5.08 17.02 -28.54
CA PRO A 12 -5.31 17.23 -27.10
C PRO A 12 -5.57 15.93 -26.33
N VAL A 13 -6.26 14.96 -26.94
CA VAL A 13 -6.50 13.64 -26.33
C VAL A 13 -5.19 12.87 -26.14
N ARG A 14 -4.29 12.92 -27.12
CA ARG A 14 -2.94 12.32 -27.01
C ARG A 14 -2.10 13.00 -25.93
N ILE A 15 -2.10 14.33 -25.86
CA ILE A 15 -1.35 15.08 -24.84
C ILE A 15 -1.89 14.78 -23.44
N ALA A 16 -3.21 14.74 -23.27
CA ALA A 16 -3.83 14.36 -22.01
C ALA A 16 -3.51 12.91 -21.62
N ALA A 17 -3.56 11.97 -22.57
CA ALA A 17 -3.19 10.59 -22.32
C ALA A 17 -1.71 10.47 -21.92
N ILE A 18 -0.79 11.18 -22.57
CA ILE A 18 0.65 11.17 -22.23
C ILE A 18 0.88 11.79 -20.84
N ALA A 19 0.22 12.92 -20.54
CA ALA A 19 0.33 13.61 -19.25
C ALA A 19 -0.22 12.74 -18.10
N LEU A 20 -1.37 12.09 -18.30
CA LEU A 20 -1.92 11.16 -17.32
C LEU A 20 -1.07 9.88 -17.20
N SER A 21 -0.54 9.36 -18.31
CA SER A 21 0.37 8.20 -18.30
C SER A 21 1.65 8.49 -17.52
N SER A 22 2.17 9.71 -17.63
CA SER A 22 3.37 10.14 -16.90
C SER A 22 3.08 10.46 -15.43
N LEU A 23 1.88 10.95 -15.10
CA LEU A 23 1.41 11.09 -13.72
C LEU A 23 1.20 9.72 -13.04
N SER A 24 0.58 8.77 -13.72
CA SER A 24 0.37 7.40 -13.20
C SER A 24 1.68 6.62 -13.10
N LEU A 25 2.59 6.79 -14.07
CA LEU A 25 3.93 6.24 -13.98
C LEU A 25 4.71 6.91 -12.84
N GLY A 26 4.50 8.21 -12.61
CA GLY A 26 5.06 8.95 -11.48
C GLY A 26 4.52 8.48 -10.13
N MET A 27 3.24 8.12 -10.03
CA MET A 27 2.65 7.53 -8.82
C MET A 27 3.16 6.11 -8.58
N LEU A 28 3.24 5.27 -9.62
CA LEU A 28 3.85 3.94 -9.52
C LEU A 28 5.34 4.01 -9.16
N PHE A 29 6.06 4.99 -9.70
CA PHE A 29 7.47 5.24 -9.40
C PHE A 29 7.66 5.81 -7.98
N TYR A 30 6.72 6.64 -7.51
CA TYR A 30 6.67 7.10 -6.13
C TYR A 30 6.42 5.94 -5.16
N GLU A 31 5.41 5.10 -5.40
CA GLU A 31 5.13 3.90 -4.62
C GLU A 31 6.29 2.89 -4.63
N TRP A 32 7.01 2.79 -5.75
CA TRP A 32 8.21 1.95 -5.90
C TRP A 32 9.42 2.50 -5.14
N ILE A 33 9.62 3.83 -5.11
CA ILE A 33 10.72 4.48 -4.40
C ILE A 33 10.47 4.53 -2.89
N THR A 34 9.21 4.66 -2.45
CA THR A 34 8.88 4.73 -1.02
C THR A 34 8.88 3.36 -0.33
N ASP A 35 9.39 2.31 -0.98
CA ASP A 35 9.70 0.98 -0.42
C ASP A 35 8.53 0.30 0.32
N THR A 36 7.32 0.76 0.07
CA THR A 36 6.11 0.01 0.35
C THR A 36 5.87 -0.90 -0.84
N LEU A 37 6.51 -2.08 -0.84
CA LEU A 37 5.97 -3.30 -1.47
C LEU A 37 4.66 -3.71 -0.76
N SER A 38 3.77 -2.74 -0.60
CA SER A 38 2.43 -2.91 -0.07
C SER A 38 1.54 -3.41 -1.19
N PHE A 39 0.44 -4.04 -0.80
CA PHE A 39 -0.64 -4.51 -1.68
C PHE A 39 -1.07 -3.48 -2.74
N GLY A 40 -0.80 -2.19 -2.50
CA GLY A 40 -0.87 -1.09 -3.47
C GLY A 40 -0.21 -1.45 -4.80
N VAL A 41 1.11 -1.67 -4.86
CA VAL A 41 1.84 -1.97 -6.12
C VAL A 41 1.33 -3.24 -6.80
N LEU A 42 0.97 -4.26 -6.00
CA LEU A 42 0.50 -5.55 -6.48
C LEU A 42 -0.90 -5.46 -7.13
N LEU A 43 -1.68 -4.43 -6.79
CA LEU A 43 -3.02 -4.20 -7.32
C LEU A 43 -3.06 -3.05 -8.33
N THR A 44 -2.31 -1.97 -8.11
CA THR A 44 -2.26 -0.78 -8.97
C THR A 44 -1.59 -1.09 -10.30
N LEU A 45 -0.50 -1.87 -10.32
CA LEU A 45 0.27 -2.15 -11.54
C LEU A 45 -0.48 -3.07 -12.51
N PRO A 46 -1.10 -4.20 -12.10
CA PRO A 46 -1.96 -4.98 -12.99
C PRO A 46 -3.21 -4.22 -13.44
N THR A 47 -3.83 -3.44 -12.55
CA THR A 47 -5.02 -2.66 -12.92
C THR A 47 -4.67 -1.54 -13.90
N PHE A 48 -3.50 -0.95 -13.77
CA PHE A 48 -2.94 -0.01 -14.75
C PHE A 48 -2.72 -0.66 -16.11
N VAL A 49 -2.12 -1.86 -16.16
CA VAL A 49 -1.88 -2.59 -17.41
C VAL A 49 -3.19 -2.99 -18.08
N ILE A 50 -4.13 -3.56 -17.33
CA ILE A 50 -5.44 -4.00 -17.83
C ILE A 50 -6.25 -2.81 -18.34
N SER A 51 -6.31 -1.71 -17.56
CA SER A 51 -7.02 -0.50 -17.99
C SER A 51 -6.40 0.14 -19.23
N SER A 52 -5.07 0.12 -19.37
CA SER A 52 -4.36 0.59 -20.56
C SER A 52 -4.64 -0.28 -21.80
N ILE A 53 -4.71 -1.60 -21.63
CA ILE A 53 -5.09 -2.53 -22.71
C ILE A 53 -6.54 -2.30 -23.13
N ILE A 54 -7.48 -2.15 -22.18
CA ILE A 54 -8.88 -1.84 -22.48
C ILE A 54 -8.98 -0.51 -23.23
N ALA A 55 -8.24 0.51 -22.79
CA ALA A 55 -8.20 1.81 -23.46
C ALA A 55 -7.66 1.74 -24.90
N MET A 56 -6.69 0.86 -25.17
CA MET A 56 -6.17 0.61 -26.52
C MET A 56 -7.15 -0.15 -27.41
N ILE A 57 -7.87 -1.14 -26.86
CA ILE A 57 -8.78 -2.00 -27.62
C ILE A 57 -10.10 -1.27 -27.93
N VAL A 58 -10.59 -0.41 -27.03
CA VAL A 58 -11.85 0.33 -27.24
C VAL A 58 -11.62 1.44 -28.28
N PRO A 59 -12.20 1.30 -29.50
CA PRO A 59 -12.01 2.31 -30.53
C PRO A 59 -12.70 3.61 -30.09
N SER A 60 -11.98 4.72 -30.18
CA SER A 60 -12.42 6.08 -29.76
C SER A 60 -13.58 6.66 -30.58
N SER A 61 -14.34 5.83 -31.28
CA SER A 61 -15.22 6.23 -32.39
C SER A 61 -16.53 5.47 -32.47
N LYS A 62 -16.98 4.78 -31.40
CA LYS A 62 -18.38 4.36 -31.31
C LYS A 62 -19.19 5.41 -30.54
N LYS A 63 -19.95 6.23 -31.28
CA LYS A 63 -21.12 6.93 -30.70
C LYS A 63 -22.06 5.84 -30.19
N ALA A 64 -22.04 5.57 -28.88
CA ALA A 64 -23.09 4.79 -28.25
C ALA A 64 -24.40 5.56 -28.49
N ARG A 65 -25.31 4.99 -29.27
CA ARG A 65 -26.52 5.66 -29.77
C ARG A 65 -27.44 6.19 -28.66
N SER A 66 -27.21 5.80 -27.41
CA SER A 66 -28.01 6.13 -26.23
C SER A 66 -27.30 6.98 -25.17
N LEU A 67 -26.01 7.31 -25.31
CA LEU A 67 -25.28 8.10 -24.30
C LEU A 67 -24.81 9.42 -24.92
N PRO A 68 -25.07 10.58 -24.27
CA PRO A 68 -24.74 11.90 -24.81
C PRO A 68 -23.23 12.17 -24.86
N PHE A 69 -22.39 11.24 -24.41
CA PHE A 69 -20.93 11.36 -24.39
C PHE A 69 -20.25 10.23 -25.18
N THR A 70 -19.16 10.56 -25.86
CA THR A 70 -18.29 9.57 -26.50
C THR A 70 -17.48 8.87 -25.42
N LEU A 71 -17.70 7.56 -25.20
CA LEU A 71 -16.77 6.73 -24.44
C LEU A 71 -15.49 6.54 -25.27
N SER A 72 -14.56 7.48 -25.13
CA SER A 72 -13.19 7.26 -25.58
C SER A 72 -12.51 6.29 -24.60
N GLY A 73 -11.61 5.44 -25.10
CA GLY A 73 -10.78 4.57 -24.26
C GLY A 73 -10.06 5.33 -23.14
N ALA A 74 -9.72 6.61 -23.36
CA ALA A 74 -9.14 7.48 -22.34
C ALA A 74 -10.10 7.77 -21.16
N SER A 75 -11.40 7.91 -21.40
CA SER A 75 -12.39 8.14 -20.34
C SER A 75 -12.58 6.89 -19.47
N ILE A 76 -12.58 5.70 -20.11
CA ILE A 76 -12.63 4.41 -19.39
C ILE A 76 -11.38 4.25 -18.51
N TRP A 77 -10.22 4.58 -19.05
CA TRP A 77 -8.95 4.53 -18.32
C TRP A 77 -8.96 5.41 -17.06
N VAL A 78 -9.42 6.66 -17.17
CA VAL A 78 -9.51 7.58 -16.02
C VAL A 78 -10.44 7.03 -14.94
N VAL A 79 -11.58 6.48 -15.33
CA VAL A 79 -12.54 5.87 -14.38
C VAL A 79 -11.92 4.66 -13.69
N CYS A 80 -11.21 3.79 -14.43
CA CYS A 80 -10.50 2.65 -13.84
C CYS A 80 -9.45 3.10 -12.82
N MET A 81 -8.65 4.11 -13.13
CA MET A 81 -7.63 4.62 -12.20
C MET A 81 -8.24 5.22 -10.94
N ILE A 82 -9.31 6.01 -11.06
CA ILE A 82 -10.04 6.56 -9.90
C ILE A 82 -10.57 5.44 -9.01
N LEU A 83 -11.17 4.40 -9.61
CA LEU A 83 -11.70 3.25 -8.88
C LEU A 83 -10.57 2.48 -8.16
N SER A 84 -9.44 2.26 -8.81
CA SER A 84 -8.28 1.59 -8.21
C SER A 84 -7.75 2.35 -7.00
N VAL A 85 -7.51 3.66 -7.14
CA VAL A 85 -7.02 4.48 -6.03
C VAL A 85 -8.02 4.51 -4.88
N SER A 86 -9.31 4.66 -5.19
CA SER A 86 -10.39 4.64 -4.18
C SER A 86 -10.46 3.32 -3.43
N LEU A 87 -10.26 2.20 -4.13
CA LEU A 87 -10.26 0.86 -3.53
C LEU A 87 -9.04 0.67 -2.62
N THR A 88 -7.85 1.09 -3.05
CA THR A 88 -6.63 1.05 -2.23
C THR A 88 -6.81 1.87 -0.96
N PHE A 89 -7.34 3.10 -1.06
CA PHE A 89 -7.59 3.95 0.10
C PHE A 89 -8.62 3.33 1.05
N SER A 90 -9.73 2.81 0.50
CA SER A 90 -10.77 2.15 1.30
C SER A 90 -10.22 0.91 2.02
N TYR A 91 -9.37 0.13 1.36
CA TYR A 91 -8.74 -1.03 1.95
C TYR A 91 -7.84 -0.66 3.13
N VAL A 92 -6.96 0.33 2.96
CA VAL A 92 -6.10 0.82 4.03
C VAL A 92 -6.94 1.36 5.20
N TYR A 93 -7.97 2.14 4.90
CA TYR A 93 -8.90 2.68 5.91
C TYR A 93 -9.59 1.58 6.72
N ILE A 94 -10.13 0.56 6.05
CA ILE A 94 -10.79 -0.57 6.72
C ILE A 94 -9.77 -1.36 7.57
N ARG A 95 -8.54 -1.53 7.07
CA ARG A 95 -7.47 -2.25 7.78
C ARG A 95 -7.00 -1.49 9.02
N ASP A 96 -7.04 -0.17 9.02
CA ASP A 96 -6.66 0.70 10.15
C ASP A 96 -7.81 1.03 11.10
N LEU A 97 -9.03 0.54 10.83
CA LEU A 97 -10.21 0.73 11.68
C LEU A 97 -10.13 0.05 13.07
N PRO A 98 -9.52 -1.14 13.24
CA PRO A 98 -9.52 -1.83 14.53
C PRO A 98 -8.81 -1.01 15.62
N PRO A 99 -9.38 -0.93 16.84
CA PRO A 99 -8.79 -0.17 17.93
C PRO A 99 -7.47 -0.80 18.39
N VAL A 100 -6.53 0.07 18.77
CA VAL A 100 -5.22 -0.30 19.32
C VAL A 100 -5.39 -0.59 20.81
N LEU A 101 -4.91 -1.77 21.24
CA LEU A 101 -4.87 -2.18 22.65
C LEU A 101 -3.71 -1.54 23.38
N PHE A 102 -2.52 -1.63 22.79
CA PHE A 102 -1.29 -1.01 23.28
C PHE A 102 -0.31 -0.86 22.13
N THR A 103 0.54 0.16 22.24
CA THR A 103 1.63 0.41 21.31
C THR A 103 2.95 0.20 22.04
N VAL A 104 3.88 -0.49 21.39
CA VAL A 104 5.24 -0.64 21.87
C VAL A 104 6.22 -0.02 20.89
N GLU A 105 7.29 0.56 21.41
CA GLU A 105 8.33 1.17 20.61
C GLU A 105 9.71 0.62 20.97
N TYR A 106 10.57 0.52 19.96
CA TYR A 106 11.97 0.18 20.13
C TYR A 106 12.84 1.18 19.38
N ALA A 107 13.52 2.04 20.13
CA ALA A 107 14.39 3.08 19.60
C ALA A 107 15.85 2.62 19.60
N TRP A 108 16.36 2.26 18.42
CA TRP A 108 17.81 2.11 18.17
C TRP A 108 18.20 2.95 16.95
N ASP A 109 18.81 2.33 15.93
CA ASP A 109 19.22 3.02 14.69
C ASP A 109 18.03 3.20 13.75
N LYS A 110 17.03 2.32 13.91
CA LYS A 110 15.72 2.36 13.28
C LYS A 110 14.69 2.30 14.39
N GLU A 111 13.71 3.18 14.34
CA GLU A 111 12.61 3.17 15.30
C GLU A 111 11.55 2.20 14.76
N ILE A 112 11.20 1.19 15.57
CA ILE A 112 10.06 0.32 15.29
C ILE A 112 8.96 0.66 16.28
N GLU A 113 7.79 0.96 15.75
CA GLU A 113 6.55 1.16 16.51
C GLU A 113 5.57 0.05 16.12
N ILE A 114 5.04 -0.70 17.10
CA ILE A 114 4.11 -1.80 16.86
C ILE A 114 2.81 -1.54 17.62
N ASP A 115 1.72 -1.40 16.86
CA ASP A 115 0.37 -1.28 17.38
C ASP A 115 -0.28 -2.66 17.42
N PHE A 116 -0.50 -3.22 18.62
CA PHE A 116 -1.29 -4.43 18.80
C PHE A 116 -2.77 -4.09 18.92
N ARG A 117 -3.65 -4.77 18.18
CA ARG A 117 -5.06 -4.39 18.01
C ARG A 117 -6.02 -5.48 18.45
N GLU A 118 -7.22 -5.07 18.86
CA GLU A 118 -8.25 -5.97 19.43
C GLU A 118 -8.63 -7.15 18.53
N ASN A 119 -8.54 -6.99 17.21
CA ASN A 119 -8.87 -8.03 16.24
C ASN A 119 -7.74 -9.05 16.01
N HIS A 120 -6.77 -9.15 16.92
CA HIS A 120 -5.61 -10.04 16.80
C HIS A 120 -4.72 -9.73 15.58
N THR A 121 -4.67 -8.47 15.18
CA THR A 121 -3.75 -7.97 14.15
C THR A 121 -2.80 -6.94 14.72
N PHE A 122 -1.61 -6.84 14.15
CA PHE A 122 -0.65 -5.81 14.51
C PHE A 122 -0.27 -4.96 13.30
N LYS A 123 0.06 -3.70 13.54
CA LYS A 123 0.67 -2.81 12.56
C LYS A 123 2.05 -2.42 13.05
N ALA A 124 3.08 -2.77 12.30
CA ALA A 124 4.45 -2.37 12.57
C ALA A 124 4.83 -1.22 11.62
N ILE A 125 5.33 -0.15 12.19
CA ILE A 125 5.82 1.04 11.50
C ILE A 125 7.31 1.11 11.74
N TYR A 126 8.08 0.99 10.66
CA TYR A 126 9.51 1.15 10.66
C TYR A 126 9.82 2.58 10.24
N ARG A 127 10.50 3.34 11.08
CA ARG A 127 10.94 4.71 10.76
C ARG A 127 12.46 4.74 10.68
N ASP A 128 12.94 5.04 9.47
CA ASP A 128 14.32 5.42 9.20
C ASP A 128 14.40 6.93 8.95
N LEU A 129 15.62 7.49 8.96
CA LEU A 129 15.87 8.92 8.69
C LEU A 129 15.27 9.46 7.39
N VAL A 130 15.05 8.58 6.40
CA VAL A 130 14.63 8.95 5.03
C VAL A 130 13.33 8.27 4.61
N ASN A 131 12.99 7.12 5.21
CA ASN A 131 11.87 6.31 4.77
C ASN A 131 11.07 5.76 5.94
N SER A 132 9.77 5.54 5.71
CA SER A 132 8.90 4.83 6.64
C SER A 132 8.22 3.68 5.92
N SER A 133 8.36 2.45 6.42
CA SER A 133 7.63 1.30 5.90
C SER A 133 6.60 0.82 6.91
N ILE A 134 5.47 0.31 6.39
CA ILE A 134 4.36 -0.18 7.19
C ILE A 134 4.15 -1.64 6.85
N PHE A 135 4.16 -2.47 7.88
CA PHE A 135 3.86 -3.89 7.81
C PHE A 135 2.63 -4.19 8.67
N TYR A 136 1.86 -5.19 8.28
CA TYR A 136 0.85 -5.73 9.18
C TYR A 136 0.84 -7.24 9.13
N GLY A 137 0.56 -7.82 10.28
CA GLY A 137 0.39 -9.23 10.46
C GLY A 137 -0.68 -9.53 11.49
N SER A 138 -0.71 -10.78 11.91
CA SER A 138 -1.61 -11.32 12.90
C SER A 138 -0.83 -11.93 14.05
N TYR A 139 -1.44 -11.93 15.22
CA TYR A 139 -0.85 -12.48 16.43
C TYR A 139 -1.90 -13.25 17.23
N SER A 140 -1.45 -14.09 18.16
CA SER A 140 -2.27 -14.70 19.20
C SER A 140 -1.80 -14.20 20.55
N LEU A 141 -2.71 -14.02 21.49
CA LEU A 141 -2.37 -13.69 22.87
C LEU A 141 -2.64 -14.92 23.74
N GLU A 142 -1.59 -15.44 24.37
CA GLU A 142 -1.65 -16.60 25.26
C GLU A 142 -1.02 -16.20 26.60
N ASP A 143 -1.86 -16.03 27.63
CA ASP A 143 -1.46 -15.57 28.96
C ASP A 143 -0.66 -14.26 28.93
N SER A 144 0.66 -14.33 29.13
CA SER A 144 1.61 -13.21 29.09
C SER A 144 2.52 -13.26 27.86
N MET A 145 2.11 -13.97 26.82
CA MET A 145 2.86 -14.16 25.58
C MET A 145 2.06 -13.66 24.38
N ILE A 146 2.79 -13.05 23.45
CA ILE A 146 2.29 -12.71 22.12
C ILE A 146 2.96 -13.67 21.16
N ILE A 147 2.17 -14.43 20.42
CA ILE A 147 2.65 -15.35 19.39
C ILE A 147 2.33 -14.74 18.03
N LEU A 148 3.34 -14.22 17.34
CA LEU A 148 3.24 -13.72 15.98
C LEU A 148 2.95 -14.89 15.03
N ARG A 149 2.06 -14.65 14.07
CA ARG A 149 1.74 -15.61 13.00
C ARG A 149 2.34 -15.22 11.65
N ASP A 150 2.81 -13.98 11.57
CA ASP A 150 3.42 -13.40 10.40
C ASP A 150 4.77 -12.82 10.82
N ASP A 151 5.77 -13.04 9.97
CA ASP A 151 7.16 -12.65 10.23
C ASP A 151 7.28 -11.14 10.47
N LEU A 152 7.91 -10.78 11.58
CA LEU A 152 8.21 -9.40 11.94
C LEU A 152 9.73 -9.24 11.95
N PHE A 153 10.25 -8.23 11.26
CA PHE A 153 11.69 -8.04 11.13
C PHE A 153 12.19 -6.89 12.01
N PHE A 154 13.46 -6.93 12.39
CA PHE A 154 14.25 -5.80 12.88
C PHE A 154 15.50 -5.70 11.99
N GLY A 155 15.52 -4.71 11.10
CA GLY A 155 16.56 -4.62 10.07
C GLY A 155 16.47 -5.82 9.11
N ILE A 156 17.51 -6.66 9.10
CA ILE A 156 17.59 -7.87 8.27
C ILE A 156 17.23 -9.16 9.03
N SER A 157 17.02 -9.08 10.34
CA SER A 157 16.74 -10.26 11.16
C SER A 157 15.29 -10.33 11.57
N GLU A 158 14.83 -11.56 11.71
CA GLU A 158 13.48 -11.85 12.15
C GLU A 158 13.41 -11.77 13.68
N ILE A 159 12.33 -11.16 14.16
CA ILE A 159 11.91 -11.26 15.55
C ILE A 159 11.19 -12.59 15.70
N LYS A 160 11.65 -13.40 16.64
CA LYS A 160 11.01 -14.68 16.94
C LYS A 160 9.53 -14.51 17.23
N ASP A 161 8.78 -15.52 16.82
CA ASP A 161 7.32 -15.56 16.93
C ASP A 161 6.81 -15.28 18.35
N THR A 162 7.54 -15.72 19.37
CA THR A 162 7.11 -15.54 20.77
C THR A 162 7.74 -14.31 21.40
N LEU A 163 6.89 -13.34 21.75
CA LEU A 163 7.22 -12.16 22.55
C LEU A 163 6.63 -12.32 23.96
N PHE A 164 7.28 -11.71 24.95
CA PHE A 164 6.86 -11.79 26.35
C PHE A 164 6.41 -10.42 26.85
N ILE A 165 5.18 -10.36 27.38
CA ILE A 165 4.61 -9.17 27.99
C ILE A 165 5.22 -9.02 29.38
N MET A 166 5.79 -7.87 29.65
CA MET A 166 6.40 -7.48 30.91
C MET A 166 5.82 -6.14 31.37
N ASP A 167 6.06 -5.77 32.64
CA ASP A 167 5.52 -4.53 33.22
C ASP A 167 6.02 -3.27 32.49
N GLU A 168 7.27 -3.30 32.03
CA GLU A 168 7.92 -2.16 31.37
C GLU A 168 7.74 -2.17 29.84
N GLY A 169 7.22 -3.27 29.26
CA GLY A 169 7.15 -3.41 27.81
C GLY A 169 6.98 -4.84 27.31
N VAL A 170 7.41 -5.10 26.08
CA VAL A 170 7.38 -6.41 25.42
C VAL A 170 8.80 -6.84 25.05
N ALA A 171 9.25 -7.94 25.65
CA ALA A 171 10.55 -8.51 25.36
C ALA A 171 10.51 -9.35 24.08
N PHE A 172 11.57 -9.24 23.27
CA PHE A 172 11.70 -9.94 22.00
C PHE A 172 13.09 -10.57 21.85
N GLN A 173 13.17 -11.57 20.99
CA GLN A 173 14.40 -12.23 20.60
C GLN A 173 14.58 -12.15 19.08
N LEU A 174 15.82 -11.93 18.62
CA LEU A 174 16.17 -11.93 17.20
C LEU A 174 16.80 -13.26 16.79
N ASP A 175 16.47 -13.72 15.58
CA ASP A 175 17.10 -14.88 14.95
C ASP A 175 17.28 -14.63 13.44
N PRO A 176 18.52 -14.46 12.93
CA PRO A 176 19.80 -14.43 13.65
C PRO A 176 20.04 -13.10 14.41
N PRO A 177 21.01 -13.04 15.33
CA PRO A 177 21.42 -11.79 15.97
C PRO A 177 21.93 -10.73 14.97
N VAL A 178 21.58 -9.45 15.17
CA VAL A 178 22.07 -8.30 14.36
C VAL A 178 23.01 -7.48 15.22
N HIS A 179 24.17 -7.05 14.72
CA HIS A 179 25.09 -6.12 15.44
C HIS A 179 25.38 -6.49 16.92
N GLY A 180 25.31 -7.77 17.29
CA GLY A 180 25.47 -8.23 18.67
C GLY A 180 24.20 -8.22 19.53
N ILE A 181 23.08 -7.72 19.02
CA ILE A 181 21.74 -7.88 19.62
C ILE A 181 21.20 -9.26 19.31
N SER A 182 20.90 -10.03 20.35
CA SER A 182 20.09 -11.24 20.25
C SER A 182 18.71 -11.09 20.91
N HIS A 183 18.53 -10.09 21.76
CA HIS A 183 17.29 -9.83 22.50
C HIS A 183 17.17 -8.34 22.82
N GLY A 184 15.94 -7.88 23.05
CA GLY A 184 15.66 -6.50 23.43
C GLY A 184 14.32 -6.37 24.13
N MET A 185 14.01 -5.15 24.57
CA MET A 185 12.75 -4.78 25.19
C MET A 185 12.16 -3.61 24.42
N MET A 186 10.93 -3.77 23.93
CA MET A 186 10.15 -2.67 23.36
C MET A 186 9.34 -2.03 24.50
N THR A 187 9.46 -0.73 24.71
CA THR A 187 8.77 -0.03 25.80
C THR A 187 7.35 0.34 25.40
N TYR A 188 6.42 0.36 26.35
CA TYR A 188 5.09 0.89 26.07
C TYR A 188 5.17 2.37 25.72
N LYS A 189 4.45 2.75 24.67
CA LYS A 189 4.31 4.14 24.26
C LYS A 189 3.10 4.74 24.97
N GLU A 190 3.31 5.86 25.66
CA GLU A 190 2.26 6.61 26.38
C GLU A 190 1.24 7.28 25.45
#